data_AF-A0A352RUC0-F1
#
_entry.id   AF-A0A352RUC0-F1
#
_cell.length_a   1.000
_cell.length_b   1.000
_cell.length_c   1.000
_cell.angle_alpha   90.00
_cell.angle_beta   90.00
_cell.angle_gamma   90.00
#
_symmetry.space_group_name_H-M   'P 1'
#
loop_
_entity.id
_entity.type
_entity.pdbx_description
1 polymer ?
#
loop_
_entity_poly.entity_id
_entity_poly.type
_entity_poly.pdbx_seq_one_letter_code
_entity_poly.pdbx_strand_id
1 'polypeptide(L)'
;MFTVLPAFRLTLCATGVALLALPLASRSQTAPAATPAKETTLNTVTVVGNWLEAPNEEKVLEHPGARTIVDREAIVETGANNVRDVLKRVPGVQVQDNNGTGGSDISLNVGVRGLTSRLSPRSTILMDGVPLAVAPYGQPQLSMAPTSLGNLAAVDVVRGAGSVRYGPQNVGGIINFVTRPIPQTFAADASVSTDIYSHGGNAKANPTAFIGGTNDNGLGGALLYSGVHGNGYRESNDNVDIDDLMLKGAYRISKTDELSAAFHYYEAHAGMPGGLTPEQFAANPFQSTRPFDDFSGRRTDFSLKYAHNDNNRKFEVLTYYTDSFRGSTLEQPNGSQMRLTKSPRNYHVFAIEPRYSQLFRTGSVSNEISVGYRYLREASSERATRTALYTPGSVYAPDLPASLYQSSDGGTTANAIYIDDTINWGKWTITPGLRYEFIRSNITDNVT
;
A
#
# COMPACT_ATOMS: atom_id res chain seq x y z
N MET A 1 -5.24 59.33 -14.69
CA MET A 1 -6.65 59.67 -14.40
C MET A 1 -7.18 58.59 -13.46
N PHE A 2 -6.99 58.68 -12.15
CA PHE A 2 -6.27 59.68 -11.33
C PHE A 2 -5.03 59.00 -10.63
N THR A 3 -4.21 59.49 -9.69
CA THR A 3 -4.13 60.67 -8.78
C THR A 3 -5.09 60.70 -7.56
N VAL A 4 -4.74 61.18 -6.35
CA VAL A 4 -3.47 61.74 -5.76
C VAL A 4 -3.23 61.08 -4.37
N LEU A 5 -2.00 61.20 -3.82
CA LEU A 5 -1.67 60.96 -2.38
C LEU A 5 -1.99 62.22 -1.51
N PRO A 6 -1.30 62.50 -0.37
CA PRO A 6 -1.78 62.18 0.98
C PRO A 6 -1.99 63.43 1.87
N ALA A 7 -2.33 63.25 3.15
CA ALA A 7 -2.38 64.33 4.14
C ALA A 7 -1.69 63.97 5.47
N PHE A 8 -0.76 64.82 5.90
CA PHE A 8 0.00 64.76 7.16
C PHE A 8 -0.59 65.77 8.15
N ARG A 9 -0.62 65.49 9.47
CA ARG A 9 -0.65 66.54 10.51
C ARG A 9 0.15 66.15 11.75
N LEU A 10 0.77 67.17 12.34
CA LEU A 10 1.63 67.13 13.53
C LEU A 10 0.87 67.64 14.78
N THR A 11 1.64 67.86 15.87
CA THR A 11 1.34 68.57 17.13
C THR A 11 0.46 67.82 18.14
N LEU A 12 0.71 67.93 19.45
CA LEU A 12 1.23 69.09 20.20
C LEU A 12 2.47 68.80 21.08
N CYS A 13 3.18 69.86 21.49
CA CYS A 13 4.27 69.81 22.46
C CYS A 13 3.77 69.91 23.92
N ALA A 14 4.58 69.44 24.87
CA ALA A 14 4.51 69.84 26.27
C ALA A 14 5.96 70.04 26.80
N THR A 15 6.33 71.29 27.11
CA THR A 15 7.65 71.64 27.66
C THR A 15 7.66 71.57 29.18
N GLY A 16 8.66 70.90 29.75
CA GLY A 16 8.98 70.95 31.18
C GLY A 16 10.46 71.26 31.39
N VAL A 17 10.78 72.45 31.91
CA VAL A 17 12.16 72.87 32.20
C VAL A 17 12.44 72.70 33.69
N ALA A 18 13.49 71.94 34.01
CA ALA A 18 14.11 71.93 35.32
C ALA A 18 15.63 71.72 35.16
N LEU A 19 16.42 72.76 35.44
CA LEU A 19 17.86 72.61 35.69
C LEU A 19 18.05 72.14 37.13
N LEU A 20 18.99 71.21 37.37
CA LEU A 20 19.79 71.17 38.60
C LEU A 20 20.99 70.20 38.47
N ALA A 21 22.11 70.59 39.09
CA ALA A 21 23.28 69.79 39.46
C ALA A 21 23.95 68.87 38.40
N LEU A 22 25.09 69.33 37.86
CA LEU A 22 26.15 68.45 37.34
C LEU A 22 26.98 67.86 38.50
N PRO A 23 27.37 66.59 38.39
CA PRO A 23 28.73 66.17 38.75
C PRO A 23 29.46 65.55 37.55
N LEU A 24 30.79 65.71 37.50
CA LEU A 24 31.61 65.02 36.49
C LEU A 24 31.67 63.52 36.79
N ALA A 25 31.26 62.70 35.83
CA ALA A 25 31.47 61.25 35.84
C ALA A 25 32.13 60.81 34.52
N SER A 26 33.09 59.89 34.60
CA SER A 26 33.92 59.49 33.46
C SER A 26 33.09 58.87 32.33
N ARG A 27 33.25 59.40 31.11
CA ARG A 27 32.52 58.95 29.92
C ARG A 27 33.13 57.67 29.33
N SER A 28 32.88 56.54 29.98
CA SER A 28 33.09 55.22 29.37
C SER A 28 32.30 55.12 28.06
N GLN A 29 32.99 54.92 26.93
CA GLN A 29 32.31 54.59 25.68
C GLN A 29 31.83 53.14 25.75
N THR A 30 30.54 52.95 26.04
CA THR A 30 29.89 51.66 25.81
C THR A 30 29.84 51.40 24.31
N ALA A 31 30.52 50.34 23.86
CA ALA A 31 30.29 49.79 22.53
C ALA A 31 28.81 49.39 22.38
N PRO A 32 28.24 49.43 21.16
CA PRO A 32 26.88 48.94 20.94
C PRO A 32 26.76 47.49 21.42
N ALA A 33 25.76 47.19 22.24
CA ALA A 33 25.50 45.84 22.67
C ALA A 33 25.23 44.97 21.44
N ALA A 34 26.03 43.91 21.26
CA ALA A 34 25.79 42.94 20.20
C ALA A 34 24.41 42.31 20.44
N THR A 35 23.51 42.42 19.45
CA THR A 35 22.23 41.71 19.46
C THR A 35 22.50 40.24 19.75
N PRO A 36 21.85 39.61 20.74
CA PRO A 36 22.00 38.18 20.97
C PRO A 36 21.73 37.45 19.65
N ALA A 37 22.72 36.66 19.19
CA ALA A 37 22.52 35.84 18.02
C ALA A 37 21.30 34.95 18.30
N LYS A 38 20.26 35.06 17.47
CA LYS A 38 19.04 34.27 17.61
C LYS A 38 19.46 32.80 17.55
N GLU A 39 19.45 32.12 18.70
CA GLU A 39 19.91 30.74 18.78
C GLU A 39 19.13 29.93 17.77
N THR A 40 19.83 29.44 16.75
CA THR A 40 19.25 28.54 15.77
C THR A 40 19.12 27.22 16.51
N THR A 41 17.94 26.99 17.08
CA THR A 41 17.55 25.71 17.66
C THR A 41 17.67 24.67 16.54
N LEU A 42 18.81 24.01 16.48
CA LEU A 42 19.07 22.94 15.52
C LEU A 42 18.00 21.89 15.76
N ASN A 43 17.14 21.65 14.76
CA ASN A 43 16.20 20.55 14.80
C ASN A 43 16.99 19.28 15.14
N THR A 44 16.60 18.60 16.21
CA THR A 44 17.28 17.41 16.68
C THR A 44 17.09 16.32 15.63
N VAL A 45 18.05 16.20 14.69
CA VAL A 45 18.04 15.12 13.70
C VAL A 45 18.09 13.80 14.47
N THR A 46 16.98 13.07 14.44
CA THR A 46 16.81 11.73 14.97
C THR A 46 16.90 10.71 13.83
N VAL A 47 17.20 9.46 14.16
CA VAL A 47 17.17 8.36 13.18
C VAL A 47 15.79 8.24 12.52
N VAL A 48 15.74 8.19 11.19
CA VAL A 48 14.50 8.03 10.40
C VAL A 48 14.09 6.56 10.36
N GLY A 49 15.03 5.66 10.06
CA GLY A 49 14.79 4.22 9.94
C GLY A 49 13.86 3.89 8.78
N ASN A 50 12.79 3.14 9.04
CA ASN A 50 11.81 2.73 8.04
C ASN A 50 10.97 3.93 7.53
N TRP A 51 11.41 4.57 6.43
CA TRP A 51 10.74 5.73 5.83
C TRP A 51 9.41 5.41 5.13
N LEU A 52 9.07 4.13 4.95
CA LEU A 52 7.80 3.66 4.36
C LEU A 52 6.69 3.54 5.43
N GLU A 53 7.05 3.28 6.68
CA GLU A 53 6.11 3.27 7.81
C GLU A 53 5.62 4.69 8.14
N ALA A 54 4.34 4.81 8.54
CA ALA A 54 3.67 6.05 8.93
C ALA A 54 3.98 7.22 7.96
N PRO A 55 3.60 7.11 6.68
CA PRO A 55 3.96 8.08 5.65
C PRO A 55 3.22 9.41 5.90
N ASN A 56 3.91 10.53 5.65
CA ASN A 56 3.39 11.90 5.84
C ASN A 56 4.04 12.85 4.81
N GLU A 57 3.58 14.10 4.75
CA GLU A 57 4.09 15.11 3.80
C GLU A 57 5.60 15.33 3.91
N GLU A 58 6.15 15.38 5.12
CA GLU A 58 7.59 15.52 5.39
C GLU A 58 8.40 14.39 4.75
N LYS A 59 7.96 13.14 4.90
CA LYS A 59 8.55 11.96 4.24
C LYS A 59 8.32 11.90 2.72
N VAL A 60 7.51 12.78 2.15
CA VAL A 60 7.42 12.98 0.68
C VAL A 60 8.38 14.09 0.24
N LEU A 61 8.44 15.19 0.99
CA LEU A 61 9.30 16.33 0.71
C LEU A 61 10.79 15.97 0.75
N GLU A 62 11.20 15.19 1.77
CA GLU A 62 12.58 14.73 1.95
C GLU A 62 12.91 13.46 1.14
N HIS A 63 11.98 12.92 0.35
CA HIS A 63 12.24 11.71 -0.44
C HIS A 63 13.03 12.04 -1.72
N PRO A 64 14.20 11.42 -1.98
CA PRO A 64 15.05 11.75 -3.13
C PRO A 64 14.54 11.13 -4.46
N GLY A 65 13.22 11.19 -4.71
CA GLY A 65 12.59 10.63 -5.90
C GLY A 65 11.08 10.86 -5.94
N ALA A 66 10.42 10.37 -7.00
CA ALA A 66 8.98 10.53 -7.15
C ALA A 66 8.19 9.65 -6.15
N ARG A 67 7.65 10.26 -5.10
CA ARG A 67 6.71 9.65 -4.12
C ARG A 67 5.38 10.40 -4.15
N THR A 68 4.28 9.74 -3.82
CA THR A 68 2.97 10.38 -3.61
C THR A 68 2.17 9.54 -2.62
N ILE A 69 1.66 10.18 -1.58
CA ILE A 69 0.70 9.60 -0.65
C ILE A 69 -0.69 10.09 -1.09
N VAL A 70 -1.70 9.23 -0.94
CA VAL A 70 -3.09 9.66 -0.78
C VAL A 70 -3.54 9.17 0.60
N ASP A 71 -3.89 10.09 1.49
CA ASP A 71 -4.31 9.83 2.87
C ASP A 71 -5.81 9.49 2.96
N ARG A 72 -6.31 9.17 4.16
CA ARG A 72 -7.70 8.76 4.37
C ARG A 72 -8.67 9.89 4.08
N GLU A 73 -8.26 11.11 4.41
CA GLU A 73 -8.97 12.35 4.19
C GLU A 73 -9.24 12.53 2.68
N ALA A 74 -8.19 12.51 1.85
CA ALA A 74 -8.33 12.58 0.39
C ALA A 74 -9.05 11.34 -0.21
N ILE A 75 -8.89 10.14 0.35
CA ILE A 75 -9.65 8.95 -0.06
C ILE A 75 -11.16 9.17 0.12
N VAL A 76 -11.57 9.72 1.26
CA VAL A 76 -12.98 9.98 1.59
C VAL A 76 -13.53 11.17 0.80
N GLU A 77 -12.83 12.30 0.75
CA GLU A 77 -13.26 13.49 0.00
C GLU A 77 -13.41 13.22 -1.51
N THR A 78 -12.58 12.34 -2.08
CA THR A 78 -12.66 11.99 -3.50
C THR A 78 -13.71 10.92 -3.83
N GLY A 79 -14.46 10.42 -2.84
CA GLY A 79 -15.53 9.44 -3.03
C GLY A 79 -15.05 8.14 -3.70
N ALA A 80 -13.82 7.71 -3.42
CA ALA A 80 -13.30 6.47 -3.98
C ALA A 80 -13.94 5.26 -3.28
N ASN A 81 -14.52 4.33 -4.06
CA ASN A 81 -15.11 3.09 -3.52
C ASN A 81 -14.15 1.89 -3.55
N ASN A 82 -12.99 2.01 -4.22
CA ASN A 82 -11.99 0.94 -4.32
C ASN A 82 -10.57 1.50 -4.51
N VAL A 83 -9.54 0.67 -4.28
CA VAL A 83 -8.13 1.07 -4.40
C VAL A 83 -7.71 1.46 -5.83
N ARG A 84 -8.42 0.99 -6.87
CA ARG A 84 -8.14 1.37 -8.27
C ARG A 84 -8.46 2.84 -8.50
N ASP A 85 -9.56 3.36 -7.95
CA ASP A 85 -9.96 4.77 -8.13
C ASP A 85 -9.11 5.76 -7.32
N VAL A 86 -8.47 5.29 -6.23
CA VAL A 86 -7.39 6.04 -5.57
C VAL A 86 -6.15 6.09 -6.48
N LEU A 87 -5.70 4.93 -6.97
CA LEU A 87 -4.48 4.82 -7.78
C LEU A 87 -4.59 5.50 -9.16
N LYS A 88 -5.81 5.61 -9.74
CA LYS A 88 -6.09 6.41 -10.96
C LYS A 88 -5.71 7.89 -10.81
N ARG A 89 -5.68 8.41 -9.58
CA ARG A 89 -5.39 9.84 -9.28
C ARG A 89 -3.89 10.11 -9.06
N VAL A 90 -3.03 9.09 -9.02
CA VAL A 90 -1.61 9.24 -8.70
C VAL A 90 -0.76 9.48 -9.97
N PRO A 91 0.00 10.60 -10.07
CA PRO A 91 0.73 10.94 -11.29
C PRO A 91 1.78 9.89 -11.72
N GLY A 92 1.61 9.35 -12.93
CA GLY A 92 2.49 8.33 -13.50
C GLY A 92 2.13 6.89 -13.12
N VAL A 93 1.01 6.68 -12.41
CA VAL A 93 0.34 5.39 -12.25
C VAL A 93 -0.72 5.25 -13.34
N GLN A 94 -0.92 4.03 -13.85
CA GLN A 94 -1.90 3.74 -14.89
C GLN A 94 -2.69 2.48 -14.54
N VAL A 95 -3.97 2.66 -14.27
CA VAL A 95 -4.87 1.61 -13.79
C VAL A 95 -5.76 1.16 -14.92
N GLN A 96 -5.85 -0.14 -15.15
CA GLN A 96 -6.84 -0.73 -16.05
C GLN A 96 -8.06 -1.13 -15.23
N ASP A 97 -9.25 -0.85 -15.78
CA ASP A 97 -10.48 -1.46 -15.27
C ASP A 97 -10.49 -2.98 -15.55
N ASN A 98 -11.34 -3.70 -14.82
CA ASN A 98 -11.32 -5.16 -14.76
C ASN A 98 -11.43 -5.79 -16.16
N ASN A 99 -10.42 -6.56 -16.57
CA ASN A 99 -10.36 -7.18 -17.90
C ASN A 99 -9.55 -8.49 -17.95
N GLY A 100 -9.93 -9.39 -18.86
CA GLY A 100 -9.23 -10.66 -19.09
C GLY A 100 -9.09 -11.48 -17.80
N THR A 101 -7.87 -11.93 -17.48
CA THR A 101 -7.57 -12.68 -16.24
C THR A 101 -7.64 -11.82 -14.97
N GLY A 102 -7.65 -10.49 -15.10
CA GLY A 102 -7.98 -9.55 -14.03
C GLY A 102 -9.40 -9.05 -14.19
N GLY A 103 -10.34 -9.96 -14.50
CA GLY A 103 -11.68 -9.65 -14.98
C GLY A 103 -12.70 -9.30 -13.91
N SER A 104 -12.31 -9.27 -12.63
CA SER A 104 -13.18 -9.01 -11.48
C SER A 104 -12.51 -8.13 -10.43
N ASP A 105 -13.30 -7.61 -9.49
CA ASP A 105 -12.85 -6.64 -8.48
C ASP A 105 -11.79 -7.18 -7.50
N ILE A 106 -11.71 -8.52 -7.38
CA ILE A 106 -10.72 -9.27 -6.59
C ILE A 106 -9.29 -9.04 -7.11
N SER A 107 -9.13 -8.61 -8.36
CA SER A 107 -7.83 -8.39 -9.00
C SER A 107 -7.38 -6.93 -8.98
N LEU A 108 -6.06 -6.71 -8.96
CA LEU A 108 -5.46 -5.37 -9.08
C LEU A 108 -4.66 -5.24 -10.37
N ASN A 109 -5.09 -4.33 -11.24
CA ASN A 109 -4.51 -4.10 -12.56
C ASN A 109 -3.84 -2.72 -12.66
N VAL A 110 -2.67 -2.56 -12.03
CA VAL A 110 -1.96 -1.29 -11.86
C VAL A 110 -0.55 -1.36 -12.43
N GLY A 111 -0.20 -0.39 -13.28
CA GLY A 111 1.13 -0.21 -13.84
C GLY A 111 1.70 1.16 -13.46
N VAL A 112 3.01 1.33 -13.61
CA VAL A 112 3.72 2.59 -13.34
C VAL A 112 4.62 2.92 -14.53
N ARG A 113 4.61 4.18 -15.00
CA ARG A 113 5.45 4.68 -16.11
C ARG A 113 5.48 3.76 -17.35
N GLY A 114 4.32 3.35 -17.86
CA GLY A 114 4.24 2.50 -19.06
C GLY A 114 4.44 1.00 -18.82
N LEU A 115 4.83 0.55 -17.62
CA LEU A 115 4.92 -0.88 -17.30
C LEU A 115 3.54 -1.56 -17.30
N THR A 116 3.48 -2.82 -17.73
CA THR A 116 2.20 -3.54 -17.89
C THR A 116 1.36 -3.58 -16.61
N SER A 117 0.11 -3.11 -16.71
CA SER A 117 -0.83 -3.05 -15.59
C SER A 117 -1.50 -4.39 -15.30
N ARG A 118 -1.64 -5.29 -16.29
CA ARG A 118 -2.39 -6.55 -16.14
C ARG A 118 -1.84 -7.39 -14.99
N LEU A 119 -2.61 -7.51 -13.90
CA LEU A 119 -2.28 -8.17 -12.64
C LEU A 119 -1.06 -7.58 -11.88
N SER A 120 -0.70 -6.32 -12.16
CA SER A 120 0.34 -5.54 -11.46
C SER A 120 1.77 -6.13 -11.26
N PRO A 121 2.32 -7.02 -12.13
CA PRO A 121 3.52 -7.82 -11.81
C PRO A 121 4.86 -7.06 -11.95
N ARG A 122 4.84 -5.73 -11.86
CA ARG A 122 5.96 -4.82 -12.17
C ARG A 122 6.21 -3.75 -11.11
N SER A 123 5.50 -3.80 -9.98
CA SER A 123 5.74 -2.98 -8.80
C SER A 123 5.81 -3.88 -7.57
N THR A 124 6.57 -3.50 -6.54
CA THR A 124 6.50 -4.18 -5.23
C THR A 124 5.25 -3.71 -4.51
N ILE A 125 4.22 -4.55 -4.39
CA ILE A 125 2.94 -4.17 -3.78
C ILE A 125 2.80 -4.80 -2.40
N LEU A 126 2.62 -3.94 -1.39
CA LEU A 126 2.73 -4.24 0.04
C LEU A 126 1.50 -3.73 0.81
N MET A 127 1.19 -4.35 1.95
CA MET A 127 0.29 -3.86 2.99
C MET A 127 1.06 -3.83 4.31
N ASP A 128 1.23 -2.65 4.92
CA ASP A 128 2.09 -2.43 6.09
C ASP A 128 3.49 -3.08 5.97
N GLY A 129 4.03 -3.18 4.75
CA GLY A 129 5.30 -3.85 4.44
C GLY A 129 5.22 -5.36 4.09
N VAL A 130 4.09 -6.03 4.29
CA VAL A 130 3.86 -7.44 3.92
C VAL A 130 3.38 -7.54 2.45
N PRO A 131 3.93 -8.42 1.59
CA PRO A 131 3.52 -8.50 0.18
C PRO A 131 2.06 -8.93 -0.05
N LEU A 132 1.36 -8.27 -0.97
CA LEU A 132 0.02 -8.69 -1.43
C LEU A 132 0.05 -9.91 -2.34
N ALA A 133 1.15 -10.13 -3.06
CA ALA A 133 1.27 -11.25 -3.99
C ALA A 133 1.31 -12.59 -3.24
N VAL A 134 0.55 -13.58 -3.74
CA VAL A 134 0.49 -14.94 -3.18
C VAL A 134 1.81 -15.70 -3.30
N ALA A 135 2.65 -15.35 -4.28
CA ALA A 135 4.03 -15.79 -4.40
C ALA A 135 4.89 -14.63 -4.97
N PRO A 136 5.43 -13.74 -4.11
CA PRO A 136 6.10 -12.50 -4.55
C PRO A 136 7.21 -12.66 -5.58
N TYR A 137 7.88 -13.81 -5.62
CA TYR A 137 8.92 -14.12 -6.62
C TYR A 137 8.35 -14.90 -7.81
N GLY A 138 7.73 -16.05 -7.57
CA GLY A 138 7.31 -17.01 -8.60
C GLY A 138 6.00 -16.65 -9.33
N GLN A 139 5.05 -16.01 -8.65
CA GLN A 139 3.80 -15.54 -9.25
C GLN A 139 3.37 -14.17 -8.65
N PRO A 140 4.05 -13.07 -9.02
CA PRO A 140 3.72 -11.72 -8.54
C PRO A 140 2.39 -11.15 -9.10
N GLN A 141 1.63 -11.93 -9.87
CA GLN A 141 0.41 -11.49 -10.54
C GLN A 141 -0.77 -11.42 -9.55
N LEU A 142 -1.22 -10.20 -9.22
CA LEU A 142 -2.38 -9.89 -8.38
C LEU A 142 -3.72 -10.17 -9.08
N SER A 143 -3.93 -11.44 -9.43
CA SER A 143 -5.24 -12.01 -9.75
C SER A 143 -6.14 -12.09 -8.51
N MET A 144 -5.53 -12.24 -7.34
CA MET A 144 -6.09 -11.84 -6.05
C MET A 144 -5.25 -10.69 -5.49
N ALA A 145 -5.91 -9.63 -5.05
CA ALA A 145 -5.35 -8.48 -4.36
C ALA A 145 -6.03 -8.38 -2.99
N PRO A 146 -5.45 -8.98 -1.94
CA PRO A 146 -6.07 -9.08 -0.62
C PRO A 146 -5.95 -7.72 0.12
N THR A 147 -6.81 -6.77 -0.27
CA THR A 147 -6.89 -5.43 0.31
C THR A 147 -8.19 -4.74 -0.07
N SER A 148 -8.83 -4.09 0.91
CA SER A 148 -10.07 -3.34 0.75
C SER A 148 -9.94 -1.93 1.32
N LEU A 149 -10.51 -0.95 0.61
CA LEU A 149 -10.25 0.47 0.84
C LEU A 149 -10.68 0.96 2.23
N GLY A 150 -11.74 0.41 2.81
CA GLY A 150 -12.22 0.79 4.14
C GLY A 150 -11.18 0.60 5.26
N ASN A 151 -10.33 -0.42 5.12
CA ASN A 151 -9.30 -0.79 6.09
C ASN A 151 -8.02 0.07 5.98
N LEU A 152 -7.95 1.02 5.04
CA LEU A 152 -6.75 1.83 4.79
C LEU A 152 -6.78 3.21 5.47
N ALA A 153 -5.61 3.66 5.92
CA ALA A 153 -5.34 5.04 6.30
C ALA A 153 -4.54 5.80 5.23
N ALA A 154 -3.81 5.12 4.35
CA ALA A 154 -3.17 5.76 3.19
C ALA A 154 -2.82 4.76 2.07
N VAL A 155 -2.57 5.30 0.88
CA VAL A 155 -1.92 4.62 -0.25
C VAL A 155 -0.64 5.38 -0.60
N ASP A 156 0.53 4.80 -0.35
CA ASP A 156 1.84 5.41 -0.60
C ASP A 156 2.52 4.79 -1.84
N VAL A 157 2.72 5.60 -2.87
CA VAL A 157 3.22 5.18 -4.19
C VAL A 157 4.63 5.75 -4.42
N VAL A 158 5.63 4.93 -4.11
CA VAL A 158 7.05 5.28 -4.14
C VAL A 158 7.65 4.84 -5.48
N ARG A 159 7.54 5.70 -6.50
CA ARG A 159 7.89 5.42 -7.90
C ARG A 159 9.40 5.54 -8.17
N GLY A 160 10.21 5.95 -7.20
CA GLY A 160 11.67 6.08 -7.34
C GLY A 160 12.39 6.05 -6.00
N ALA A 161 13.71 5.84 -6.04
CA ALA A 161 14.63 5.74 -4.88
C ALA A 161 14.33 4.65 -3.83
N GLY A 162 13.22 3.91 -3.92
CA GLY A 162 12.88 2.83 -2.98
C GLY A 162 13.46 1.44 -3.27
N SER A 163 14.06 1.22 -4.45
CA SER A 163 14.48 -0.10 -4.94
C SER A 163 15.65 -0.75 -4.19
N VAL A 164 16.35 -0.02 -3.31
CA VAL A 164 17.38 -0.59 -2.44
C VAL A 164 16.74 -1.40 -1.31
N ARG A 165 15.76 -0.82 -0.59
CA ARG A 165 15.14 -1.45 0.58
C ARG A 165 14.05 -2.46 0.22
N TYR A 166 13.31 -2.22 -0.87
CA TYR A 166 12.14 -3.02 -1.23
C TYR A 166 12.29 -3.74 -2.58
N GLY A 167 11.77 -4.96 -2.64
CA GLY A 167 11.79 -5.88 -3.78
C GLY A 167 11.09 -7.20 -3.40
N PRO A 168 10.89 -8.15 -4.32
CA PRO A 168 11.22 -8.10 -5.75
C PRO A 168 10.22 -7.25 -6.57
N GLN A 169 10.30 -7.31 -7.90
CA GLN A 169 9.42 -6.58 -8.84
C GLN A 169 9.45 -5.05 -8.74
N ASN A 170 10.49 -4.47 -8.15
CA ASN A 170 10.62 -3.04 -7.82
C ASN A 170 10.89 -2.09 -9.01
N VAL A 171 10.70 -2.54 -10.26
CA VAL A 171 11.00 -1.75 -11.49
C VAL A 171 10.05 -0.54 -11.63
N GLY A 172 8.78 -0.71 -11.28
CA GLY A 172 7.78 0.35 -11.15
C GLY A 172 7.83 1.08 -9.81
N GLY A 173 8.77 0.74 -8.93
CA GLY A 173 8.80 1.18 -7.54
C GLY A 173 7.90 0.34 -6.63
N ILE A 174 7.37 0.99 -5.58
CA ILE A 174 6.59 0.37 -4.50
C ILE A 174 5.20 1.00 -4.46
N ILE A 175 4.18 0.20 -4.17
CA ILE A 175 2.85 0.64 -3.73
C ILE A 175 2.61 0.02 -2.36
N ASN A 176 2.53 0.82 -1.31
CA ASN A 176 2.26 0.37 0.05
C ASN A 176 0.89 0.85 0.51
N PHE A 177 -0.02 -0.09 0.72
CA PHE A 177 -1.29 0.14 1.38
C PHE A 177 -1.05 0.21 2.89
N VAL A 178 -1.30 1.36 3.51
CA VAL A 178 -1.13 1.55 4.95
C VAL A 178 -2.49 1.34 5.61
N THR A 179 -2.59 0.35 6.48
CA THR A 179 -3.85 0.03 7.15
C THR A 179 -4.09 0.95 8.34
N ARG A 180 -5.34 1.08 8.81
CA ARG A 180 -5.66 2.03 9.88
C ARG A 180 -4.80 1.78 11.13
N PRO A 181 -4.21 2.83 11.74
CA PRO A 181 -3.39 2.68 12.94
C PRO A 181 -4.25 2.32 14.15
N ILE A 182 -3.62 1.74 15.17
CA ILE A 182 -4.27 1.58 16.48
C ILE A 182 -4.39 2.97 17.13
N PRO A 183 -5.61 3.44 17.47
CA PRO A 183 -5.81 4.75 18.07
C PRO A 183 -5.15 4.87 19.45
N GLN A 184 -4.63 6.06 19.80
CA GLN A 184 -4.07 6.32 21.13
C GLN A 184 -5.16 6.42 22.22
N THR A 185 -6.36 6.86 21.86
CA THR A 185 -7.58 6.89 22.68
C THR A 185 -8.68 6.11 21.96
N PHE A 186 -9.71 5.66 22.66
CA PHE A 186 -10.83 4.95 22.01
C PHE A 186 -11.43 5.73 20.83
N ALA A 187 -11.54 5.07 19.68
CA ALA A 187 -12.21 5.58 18.50
C ALA A 187 -12.94 4.44 17.76
N ALA A 188 -14.11 4.72 17.21
CA ALA A 188 -14.89 3.79 16.42
C ALA A 188 -15.72 4.54 15.36
N ASP A 189 -15.92 3.92 14.21
CA ASP A 189 -16.75 4.41 13.12
C ASP A 189 -17.28 3.25 12.27
N ALA A 190 -18.41 3.47 11.60
CA ALA A 190 -18.95 2.55 10.61
C ALA A 190 -19.58 3.36 9.48
N SER A 191 -19.53 2.84 8.26
CA SER A 191 -20.07 3.49 7.06
C SER A 191 -20.60 2.46 6.07
N VAL A 192 -21.44 2.91 5.15
CA VAL A 192 -21.81 2.15 3.95
C VAL A 192 -21.83 3.15 2.80
N SER A 193 -21.01 2.94 1.77
CA SER A 193 -21.23 3.60 0.47
C SER A 193 -21.98 2.65 -0.47
N THR A 194 -22.63 3.19 -1.50
CA THR A 194 -23.36 2.39 -2.49
C THR A 194 -23.10 2.91 -3.90
N ASP A 195 -22.57 2.05 -4.78
CA ASP A 195 -22.48 2.29 -6.21
C ASP A 195 -23.80 1.86 -6.88
N ILE A 196 -24.46 2.78 -7.61
CA ILE A 196 -25.69 2.51 -8.36
C ILE A 196 -25.41 2.80 -9.84
N TYR A 197 -25.62 1.80 -10.70
CA TYR A 197 -25.35 1.89 -12.13
C TYR A 197 -26.63 2.17 -12.93
N SER A 198 -26.51 2.85 -14.07
CA SER A 198 -27.63 3.15 -14.97
C SER A 198 -27.97 2.00 -15.93
N HIS A 199 -27.07 1.03 -16.03
CA HIS A 199 -27.15 -0.19 -16.84
C HIS A 199 -26.49 -1.32 -16.04
N GLY A 200 -26.78 -2.57 -16.40
CA GLY A 200 -26.57 -3.69 -15.48
C GLY A 200 -27.70 -3.81 -14.47
N GLY A 201 -27.67 -4.87 -13.66
CA GLY A 201 -28.68 -5.13 -12.62
C GLY A 201 -28.08 -5.02 -11.22
N ASN A 202 -28.80 -4.34 -10.32
CA ASN A 202 -28.45 -4.12 -8.91
C ASN A 202 -27.38 -3.02 -8.67
N ALA A 203 -26.93 -2.94 -7.42
CA ALA A 203 -25.95 -1.99 -6.89
C ALA A 203 -24.79 -2.76 -6.22
N LYS A 204 -23.70 -2.07 -5.86
CA LYS A 204 -22.70 -2.57 -4.89
C LYS A 204 -22.80 -1.77 -3.61
N ALA A 205 -22.83 -2.44 -2.46
CA ALA A 205 -22.69 -1.83 -1.14
C ALA A 205 -21.26 -2.09 -0.63
N ASN A 206 -20.62 -1.05 -0.12
CA ASN A 206 -19.28 -1.11 0.45
C ASN A 206 -19.38 -0.80 1.97
N PRO A 207 -19.78 -1.76 2.82
CA PRO A 207 -19.82 -1.57 4.27
C PRO A 207 -18.40 -1.52 4.85
N THR A 208 -18.18 -0.65 5.83
CA THR A 208 -16.95 -0.60 6.62
C THR A 208 -17.26 -0.47 8.10
N ALA A 209 -16.44 -1.07 8.97
CA ALA A 209 -16.50 -0.88 10.41
C ALA A 209 -15.09 -0.81 11.01
N PHE A 210 -14.92 0.00 12.04
CA PHE A 210 -13.67 0.20 12.75
C PHE A 210 -13.92 0.41 14.23
N ILE A 211 -13.11 -0.21 15.07
CA ILE A 211 -13.09 0.03 16.52
C ILE A 211 -11.68 -0.22 17.04
N GLY A 212 -11.13 0.70 17.82
CA GLY A 212 -9.81 0.53 18.40
C GLY A 212 -9.46 1.55 19.48
N GLY A 213 -8.35 1.32 20.17
CA GLY A 213 -7.83 2.19 21.22
C GLY A 213 -6.60 1.60 21.89
N THR A 214 -5.94 2.42 22.71
CA THR A 214 -4.79 2.06 23.54
C THR A 214 -5.11 2.41 24.99
N ASN A 215 -4.67 1.59 25.95
CA ASN A 215 -4.82 1.86 27.38
C ASN A 215 -3.55 2.48 27.99
N ASP A 216 -3.66 2.99 29.22
CA ASP A 216 -2.54 3.66 29.91
C ASP A 216 -1.31 2.76 30.09
N ASN A 217 -1.51 1.45 30.19
CA ASN A 217 -0.45 0.44 30.28
C ASN A 217 0.28 0.21 28.94
N GLY A 218 -0.10 0.89 27.86
CA GLY A 218 0.52 0.77 26.54
C GLY A 218 0.10 -0.46 25.74
N LEU A 219 -0.97 -1.16 26.15
CA LEU A 219 -1.61 -2.19 25.33
C LEU A 219 -2.74 -1.56 24.51
N GLY A 220 -2.68 -1.71 23.20
CA GLY A 220 -3.71 -1.26 22.28
C GLY A 220 -4.10 -2.31 21.25
N GLY A 221 -5.25 -2.11 20.64
CA GLY A 221 -5.75 -2.96 19.57
C GLY A 221 -6.76 -2.25 18.68
N ALA A 222 -6.98 -2.79 17.49
CA ALA A 222 -7.99 -2.35 16.56
C ALA A 222 -8.56 -3.53 15.76
N LEU A 223 -9.87 -3.51 15.55
CA LEU A 223 -10.59 -4.36 14.61
C LEU A 223 -11.03 -3.50 13.42
N LEU A 224 -10.70 -3.95 12.21
CA LEU A 224 -11.00 -3.30 10.95
C LEU A 224 -11.83 -4.27 10.10
N TYR A 225 -12.91 -3.79 9.49
CA TYR A 225 -13.70 -4.53 8.52
C TYR A 225 -14.04 -3.65 7.32
N SER A 226 -13.94 -4.22 6.12
CA SER A 226 -14.38 -3.62 4.87
C SER A 226 -14.94 -4.74 3.98
N GLY A 227 -16.15 -4.56 3.46
CA GLY A 227 -16.75 -5.49 2.50
C GLY A 227 -17.05 -4.82 1.15
N VAL A 228 -17.28 -5.61 0.12
CA VAL A 228 -17.76 -5.16 -1.21
C VAL A 228 -18.78 -6.18 -1.73
N HIS A 229 -20.05 -5.80 -1.75
CA HIS A 229 -21.18 -6.73 -1.87
C HIS A 229 -22.19 -6.26 -2.92
N GLY A 230 -22.38 -7.01 -4.02
CA GLY A 230 -23.42 -6.72 -5.00
C GLY A 230 -23.07 -7.07 -6.45
N ASN A 231 -23.47 -6.23 -7.41
CA ASN A 231 -23.22 -6.43 -8.85
C ASN A 231 -22.81 -5.12 -9.54
N GLY A 232 -21.99 -5.21 -10.59
CA GLY A 232 -21.49 -4.08 -11.36
C GLY A 232 -22.42 -3.58 -12.46
N TYR A 233 -21.83 -2.87 -13.42
CA TYR A 233 -22.53 -2.19 -14.51
C TYR A 233 -22.82 -3.12 -15.71
N ARG A 234 -22.35 -4.37 -15.68
CA ARG A 234 -22.64 -5.38 -16.69
C ARG A 234 -23.87 -6.19 -16.31
N GLU A 235 -24.61 -6.68 -17.30
CA GLU A 235 -25.94 -7.28 -17.12
C GLU A 235 -25.92 -8.67 -16.48
N SER A 236 -24.81 -9.40 -16.57
CA SER A 236 -24.65 -10.72 -15.96
C SER A 236 -23.19 -11.08 -15.69
N ASN A 237 -22.98 -11.91 -14.68
CA ASN A 237 -21.67 -12.39 -14.22
C ASN A 237 -20.67 -11.26 -13.87
N ASP A 238 -21.17 -10.19 -13.26
CA ASP A 238 -20.40 -9.05 -12.70
C ASP A 238 -20.75 -8.86 -11.20
N ASN A 239 -21.10 -9.98 -10.54
CA ASN A 239 -21.31 -10.05 -9.11
C ASN A 239 -19.98 -9.97 -8.36
N VAL A 240 -20.00 -9.44 -7.15
CA VAL A 240 -18.87 -9.35 -6.23
C VAL A 240 -19.35 -9.56 -4.80
N ASP A 241 -18.58 -10.35 -4.06
CA ASP A 241 -18.76 -10.71 -2.66
C ASP A 241 -17.33 -10.73 -2.08
N ILE A 242 -17.01 -9.80 -1.19
CA ILE A 242 -15.68 -9.65 -0.57
C ILE A 242 -15.86 -9.25 0.89
N ASP A 243 -15.17 -9.95 1.79
CA ASP A 243 -15.00 -9.58 3.19
C ASP A 243 -13.52 -9.54 3.56
N ASP A 244 -13.07 -8.38 4.08
CA ASP A 244 -11.69 -8.09 4.51
C ASP A 244 -11.71 -7.67 5.98
N LEU A 245 -11.21 -8.56 6.84
CA LEU A 245 -11.21 -8.43 8.29
C LEU A 245 -9.77 -8.40 8.80
N MET A 246 -9.41 -7.38 9.57
CA MET A 246 -8.10 -7.29 10.22
C MET A 246 -8.22 -7.07 11.73
N LEU A 247 -7.45 -7.83 12.51
CA LEU A 247 -7.27 -7.63 13.94
C LEU A 247 -5.80 -7.25 14.21
N LYS A 248 -5.59 -6.03 14.68
CA LYS A 248 -4.26 -5.47 15.01
C LYS A 248 -4.12 -5.35 16.53
N GLY A 249 -2.96 -5.65 17.08
CA GLY A 249 -2.60 -5.45 18.48
C GLY A 249 -1.19 -4.89 18.62
N ALA A 250 -0.97 -4.01 19.60
CA ALA A 250 0.33 -3.43 19.90
C ALA A 250 0.54 -3.36 21.41
N TYR A 251 1.74 -3.70 21.87
CA TYR A 251 2.14 -3.55 23.26
C TYR A 251 3.46 -2.80 23.38
N ARG A 252 3.39 -1.59 23.93
CA ARG A 252 4.53 -0.74 24.24
C ARG A 252 5.21 -1.22 25.52
N ILE A 253 6.14 -2.16 25.37
CA ILE A 253 6.96 -2.75 26.44
C ILE A 253 7.73 -1.69 27.22
N SER A 254 8.25 -0.66 26.53
CA SER A 254 9.05 0.41 27.12
C SER A 254 8.83 1.73 26.37
N LYS A 255 9.47 2.84 26.80
CA LYS A 255 9.48 4.10 26.03
C LYS A 255 10.15 3.98 24.66
N THR A 256 10.99 2.97 24.46
CA THR A 256 11.75 2.71 23.22
C THR A 256 11.34 1.41 22.53
N ASP A 257 10.49 0.57 23.14
CA ASP A 257 10.28 -0.82 22.71
C ASP A 257 8.79 -1.15 22.55
N GLU A 258 8.43 -1.69 21.38
CA GLU A 258 7.07 -2.14 21.04
C GLU A 258 7.08 -3.54 20.43
N LEU A 259 6.09 -4.34 20.78
CA LEU A 259 5.72 -5.57 20.08
C LEU A 259 4.34 -5.39 19.46
N SER A 260 4.27 -5.40 18.13
CA SER A 260 3.05 -5.27 17.34
C SER A 260 2.75 -6.57 16.59
N ALA A 261 1.48 -6.93 16.45
CA ALA A 261 1.02 -8.11 15.74
C ALA A 261 -0.25 -7.79 14.94
N ALA A 262 -0.42 -8.45 13.79
CA ALA A 262 -1.66 -8.38 13.03
C ALA A 262 -2.09 -9.77 12.52
N PHE A 263 -3.39 -10.01 12.58
CA PHE A 263 -4.10 -11.06 11.88
C PHE A 263 -4.96 -10.42 10.79
N HIS A 264 -5.02 -11.03 9.61
CA HIS A 264 -5.84 -10.56 8.50
C HIS A 264 -6.46 -11.75 7.77
N TYR A 265 -7.77 -11.67 7.55
CA TYR A 265 -8.56 -12.64 6.81
C TYR A 265 -9.27 -11.92 5.67
N TYR A 266 -9.02 -12.38 4.46
CA TYR A 266 -9.64 -11.88 3.23
C TYR A 266 -10.30 -13.07 2.55
N GLU A 267 -11.60 -13.00 2.26
CA GLU A 267 -12.31 -13.99 1.44
C GLU A 267 -13.15 -13.28 0.38
N ALA A 268 -13.19 -13.85 -0.83
CA ALA A 268 -13.75 -13.18 -1.99
C ALA A 268 -14.25 -14.16 -3.07
N HIS A 269 -15.38 -13.83 -3.68
CA HIS A 269 -15.94 -14.48 -4.86
C HIS A 269 -16.52 -13.44 -5.82
N ALA A 270 -16.19 -13.52 -7.10
CA ALA A 270 -16.68 -12.58 -8.10
C ALA A 270 -16.82 -13.21 -9.49
N GLY A 271 -17.87 -12.79 -10.19
CA GLY A 271 -18.06 -13.07 -11.61
C GLY A 271 -17.06 -12.30 -12.47
N MET A 272 -16.81 -12.81 -13.66
CA MET A 272 -15.95 -12.18 -14.67
C MET A 272 -16.73 -11.98 -15.98
N PRO A 273 -17.29 -10.78 -16.24
CA PRO A 273 -18.18 -10.56 -17.39
C PRO A 273 -17.43 -10.47 -18.73
N GLY A 274 -16.09 -10.52 -18.69
CA GLY A 274 -15.21 -10.61 -19.86
C GLY A 274 -15.27 -9.45 -20.85
N GLY A 275 -14.66 -9.66 -22.00
CA GLY A 275 -14.70 -8.73 -23.14
C GLY A 275 -15.75 -9.16 -24.18
N LEU A 276 -16.15 -8.20 -25.01
CA LEU A 276 -17.09 -8.38 -26.12
C LEU A 276 -16.37 -8.18 -27.47
N THR A 277 -16.89 -8.75 -28.55
CA THR A 277 -16.46 -8.37 -29.91
C THR A 277 -16.95 -6.96 -30.26
N PRO A 278 -16.39 -6.28 -31.28
CA PRO A 278 -16.87 -4.95 -31.70
C PRO A 278 -18.37 -4.93 -32.04
N GLU A 279 -18.88 -6.00 -32.65
CA GLU A 279 -20.29 -6.15 -33.04
C GLU A 279 -21.19 -6.35 -31.81
N GLN A 280 -20.74 -7.17 -30.85
CA GLN A 280 -21.43 -7.36 -29.58
C GLN A 280 -21.48 -6.05 -28.78
N PHE A 281 -20.34 -5.36 -28.66
CA PHE A 281 -20.24 -4.08 -27.95
C PHE A 281 -21.11 -2.98 -28.60
N ALA A 282 -21.17 -2.93 -29.94
CA ALA A 282 -22.01 -2.00 -30.67
C ALA A 282 -23.52 -2.31 -30.54
N ALA A 283 -23.89 -3.58 -30.37
CA ALA A 283 -25.28 -3.98 -30.14
C ALA A 283 -25.74 -3.75 -28.69
N ASN A 284 -24.91 -4.12 -27.71
CA ASN A 284 -25.09 -3.81 -26.30
C ASN A 284 -23.72 -3.92 -25.57
N PRO A 285 -23.14 -2.82 -25.04
CA PRO A 285 -21.85 -2.85 -24.35
C PRO A 285 -21.93 -3.40 -22.92
N PHE A 286 -23.14 -3.55 -22.35
CA PHE A 286 -23.36 -3.99 -20.97
C PHE A 286 -23.56 -5.50 -20.83
N GLN A 287 -23.97 -6.20 -21.90
CA GLN A 287 -24.15 -7.65 -21.91
C GLN A 287 -22.89 -8.41 -21.47
N SER A 288 -23.02 -9.65 -21.01
CA SER A 288 -21.92 -10.61 -20.86
C SER A 288 -22.17 -11.86 -21.70
N THR A 289 -21.13 -12.31 -22.39
CA THR A 289 -21.09 -13.58 -23.15
C THR A 289 -20.31 -14.66 -22.41
N ARG A 290 -20.09 -14.47 -21.09
CA ARG A 290 -19.26 -15.31 -20.23
C ARG A 290 -20.09 -15.77 -19.02
N PRO A 291 -20.94 -16.80 -19.16
CA PRO A 291 -21.86 -17.22 -18.10
C PRO A 291 -21.21 -18.10 -17.00
N PHE A 292 -19.97 -18.54 -17.19
CA PHE A 292 -19.27 -19.50 -16.31
C PHE A 292 -17.85 -19.06 -15.90
N ASP A 293 -17.44 -17.82 -16.21
CA ASP A 293 -16.12 -17.33 -15.79
C ASP A 293 -16.22 -16.78 -14.36
N ASP A 294 -15.58 -17.44 -13.39
CA ASP A 294 -15.53 -17.00 -11.99
C ASP A 294 -14.10 -16.78 -11.51
N PHE A 295 -13.96 -16.01 -10.43
CA PHE A 295 -12.77 -16.02 -9.60
C PHE A 295 -13.16 -16.13 -8.13
N SER A 296 -12.41 -16.95 -7.39
CA SER A 296 -12.53 -17.10 -5.94
C SER A 296 -11.16 -16.96 -5.28
N GLY A 297 -11.12 -16.41 -4.08
CA GLY A 297 -9.88 -16.17 -3.35
C GLY A 297 -10.09 -16.18 -1.85
N ARG A 298 -9.11 -16.70 -1.12
CA ARG A 298 -9.03 -16.55 0.34
C ARG A 298 -7.58 -16.39 0.76
N ARG A 299 -7.31 -15.54 1.75
CA ARG A 299 -6.01 -15.39 2.37
C ARG A 299 -6.11 -15.22 3.88
N THR A 300 -5.20 -15.88 4.59
CA THR A 300 -5.06 -15.81 6.04
C THR A 300 -3.63 -15.40 6.37
N ASP A 301 -3.48 -14.20 6.93
CA ASP A 301 -2.19 -13.58 7.25
C ASP A 301 -1.97 -13.49 8.75
N PHE A 302 -0.72 -13.71 9.15
CA PHE A 302 -0.19 -13.41 10.47
C PHE A 302 1.11 -12.63 10.31
N SER A 303 1.23 -11.48 10.98
CA SER A 303 2.49 -10.75 11.10
C SER A 303 2.81 -10.41 12.55
N LEU A 304 4.11 -10.36 12.85
CA LEU A 304 4.66 -10.00 14.15
C LEU A 304 5.87 -9.08 13.93
N LYS A 305 5.83 -7.88 14.50
CA LYS A 305 6.90 -6.89 14.44
C LYS A 305 7.36 -6.56 15.85
N TYR A 306 8.63 -6.82 16.16
CA TYR A 306 9.32 -6.15 17.25
C TYR A 306 9.98 -4.88 16.72
N ALA A 307 9.88 -3.77 17.45
CA ALA A 307 10.54 -2.51 17.12
C ALA A 307 11.20 -1.90 18.36
N HIS A 308 12.48 -1.54 18.23
CA HIS A 308 13.22 -0.70 19.14
C HIS A 308 13.56 0.64 18.46
N ASN A 309 13.37 1.75 19.17
CA ASN A 309 13.52 3.10 18.65
C ASN A 309 14.05 4.05 19.73
N ASP A 310 15.33 4.41 19.66
CA ASP A 310 15.93 5.53 20.41
C ASP A 310 16.35 6.66 19.47
N ASN A 311 16.76 7.81 20.03
CA ASN A 311 17.12 9.02 19.28
C ASN A 311 18.12 8.80 18.13
N ASN A 312 19.03 7.82 18.25
CA ASN A 312 20.10 7.54 17.28
C ASN A 312 20.00 6.14 16.66
N ARG A 313 19.21 5.20 17.20
CA ARG A 313 19.15 3.80 16.74
C ARG A 313 17.72 3.30 16.58
N LYS A 314 17.43 2.70 15.42
CA LYS A 314 16.22 1.93 15.16
C LYS A 314 16.58 0.49 14.81
N PHE A 315 15.84 -0.46 15.37
CA PHE A 315 15.92 -1.87 15.04
C PHE A 315 14.51 -2.41 14.92
N GLU A 316 14.17 -3.05 13.81
CA GLU A 316 12.90 -3.76 13.67
C GLU A 316 13.11 -5.17 13.13
N VAL A 317 12.27 -6.11 13.54
CA VAL A 317 12.19 -7.45 12.97
C VAL A 317 10.74 -7.72 12.63
N LEU A 318 10.44 -7.71 11.33
CA LEU A 318 9.13 -8.09 10.82
C LEU A 318 9.17 -9.57 10.41
N THR A 319 8.35 -10.40 11.05
CA THR A 319 8.08 -11.78 10.63
C THR A 319 6.66 -11.86 10.10
N TYR A 320 6.44 -12.58 9.00
CA TYR A 320 5.09 -12.83 8.49
C TYR A 320 4.92 -14.23 7.90
N TYR A 321 3.70 -14.74 8.00
CA TYR A 321 3.21 -15.93 7.33
C TYR A 321 1.89 -15.62 6.62
N THR A 322 1.73 -16.11 5.40
CA THR A 322 0.53 -15.92 4.58
C THR A 322 0.09 -17.26 4.00
N ASP A 323 -1.13 -17.71 4.32
CA ASP A 323 -1.79 -18.81 3.63
C ASP A 323 -2.71 -18.24 2.55
N SER A 324 -2.72 -18.78 1.33
CA SER A 324 -3.51 -18.21 0.23
C SER A 324 -4.06 -19.26 -0.73
N PHE A 325 -5.37 -19.30 -0.85
CA PHE A 325 -6.08 -20.00 -1.92
C PHE A 325 -6.51 -19.00 -3.00
N ARG A 326 -6.42 -19.40 -4.27
CA ARG A 326 -7.12 -18.74 -5.38
C ARG A 326 -7.60 -19.76 -6.42
N GLY A 327 -8.84 -19.63 -6.84
CA GLY A 327 -9.51 -20.45 -7.85
C GLY A 327 -10.12 -19.61 -8.96
N SER A 328 -10.40 -20.27 -10.08
CA SER A 328 -11.19 -19.69 -11.18
C SER A 328 -11.77 -20.82 -12.04
N THR A 329 -13.07 -20.78 -12.32
CA THR A 329 -13.64 -21.42 -13.51
C THR A 329 -13.48 -20.48 -14.70
N LEU A 330 -13.06 -20.98 -15.87
CA LEU A 330 -12.98 -20.23 -17.12
C LEU A 330 -13.48 -21.08 -18.28
N GLU A 331 -14.41 -20.56 -19.07
CA GLU A 331 -14.92 -21.20 -20.28
C GLU A 331 -13.99 -20.94 -21.47
N GLN A 332 -13.50 -21.98 -22.15
CA GLN A 332 -12.55 -21.84 -23.26
C GLN A 332 -13.15 -22.37 -24.58
N PRO A 333 -13.10 -21.58 -25.67
CA PRO A 333 -13.50 -22.05 -26.98
C PRO A 333 -12.51 -23.04 -27.57
N ASN A 334 -13.02 -23.98 -28.36
CA ASN A 334 -12.28 -24.96 -29.14
C ASN A 334 -13.07 -25.28 -30.42
N GLY A 335 -12.86 -24.48 -31.47
CA GLY A 335 -13.73 -24.49 -32.64
C GLY A 335 -15.13 -23.95 -32.28
N SER A 336 -16.18 -24.69 -32.65
CA SER A 336 -17.58 -24.40 -32.31
C SER A 336 -18.03 -24.93 -30.95
N GLN A 337 -17.14 -25.62 -30.21
CA GLN A 337 -17.41 -26.17 -28.89
C GLN A 337 -16.69 -25.37 -27.80
N MET A 338 -17.19 -25.46 -26.56
CA MET A 338 -16.55 -24.90 -25.38
C MET A 338 -16.11 -26.02 -24.42
N ARG A 339 -15.28 -25.68 -23.44
CA ARG A 339 -14.98 -26.48 -22.24
C ARG A 339 -14.85 -25.56 -21.03
N LEU A 340 -15.16 -26.03 -19.83
CA LEU A 340 -14.76 -25.33 -18.61
C LEU A 340 -13.38 -25.83 -18.17
N THR A 341 -12.54 -24.90 -17.72
CA THR A 341 -11.30 -25.18 -17.00
C THR A 341 -11.43 -24.62 -15.59
N LYS A 342 -11.20 -25.44 -14.57
CA LYS A 342 -11.14 -25.01 -13.17
C LYS A 342 -9.69 -25.05 -12.71
N SER A 343 -9.17 -23.97 -12.12
CA SER A 343 -7.75 -23.84 -11.75
C SER A 343 -7.53 -23.43 -10.29
N PRO A 344 -7.82 -24.30 -9.31
CA PRO A 344 -7.50 -24.08 -7.91
C PRO A 344 -5.97 -24.10 -7.67
N ARG A 345 -5.48 -23.12 -6.92
CA ARG A 345 -4.05 -22.96 -6.58
C ARG A 345 -3.92 -22.53 -5.13
N ASN A 346 -3.02 -23.18 -4.40
CA ASN A 346 -2.66 -22.85 -3.03
C ASN A 346 -1.23 -22.31 -2.97
N TYR A 347 -0.99 -21.35 -2.09
CA TYR A 347 0.30 -20.75 -1.85
C TYR A 347 0.51 -20.54 -0.35
N HIS A 348 1.75 -20.72 0.10
CA HIS A 348 2.16 -20.37 1.46
C HIS A 348 3.44 -19.53 1.36
N VAL A 349 3.50 -18.41 2.08
CA VAL A 349 4.72 -17.59 2.18
C VAL A 349 5.09 -17.45 3.66
N PHE A 350 6.37 -17.64 3.97
CA PHE A 350 6.98 -17.29 5.24
C PHE A 350 8.16 -16.35 5.00
N ALA A 351 8.29 -15.31 5.82
CA ALA A 351 9.48 -14.46 5.81
C ALA A 351 9.84 -13.93 7.20
N ILE A 352 11.12 -13.60 7.35
CA ILE A 352 11.65 -12.82 8.48
C ILE A 352 12.62 -11.77 7.94
N GLU A 353 12.39 -10.51 8.33
CA GLU A 353 13.10 -9.33 7.87
C GLU A 353 13.59 -8.46 9.05
N PRO A 354 14.78 -8.75 9.62
CA PRO A 354 15.50 -7.83 10.47
C PRO A 354 16.08 -6.63 9.70
N ARG A 355 15.93 -5.43 10.27
CA ARG A 355 16.49 -4.17 9.79
C ARG A 355 17.09 -3.38 10.96
N TYR A 356 18.20 -2.69 10.71
CA TYR A 356 18.87 -1.82 11.68
C TYR A 356 19.28 -0.51 11.02
N SER A 357 19.03 0.62 11.68
CA SER A 357 19.43 1.96 11.25
C SER A 357 20.11 2.70 12.40
N GLN A 358 21.26 3.31 12.14
CA GLN A 358 22.01 4.05 13.14
C GLN A 358 22.49 5.40 12.59
N LEU A 359 22.04 6.47 13.24
CA LEU A 359 22.49 7.84 13.04
C LEU A 359 23.76 8.11 13.85
N PHE A 360 24.79 8.65 13.20
CA PHE A 360 26.00 9.20 13.84
C PHE A 360 26.46 10.49 13.16
N ARG A 361 27.34 11.23 13.82
CA ARG A 361 27.80 12.57 13.38
C ARG A 361 29.32 12.64 13.35
N THR A 362 29.85 13.21 12.27
CA THR A 362 31.29 13.40 12.05
C THR A 362 31.51 14.86 11.65
N GLY A 363 31.78 15.72 12.64
CA GLY A 363 31.87 17.16 12.44
C GLY A 363 30.51 17.74 11.99
N SER A 364 30.49 18.38 10.82
CA SER A 364 29.29 19.00 10.21
C SER A 364 28.49 18.06 9.30
N VAL A 365 28.80 16.76 9.29
CA VAL A 365 28.10 15.72 8.54
C VAL A 365 27.37 14.78 9.50
N SER A 366 26.12 14.40 9.18
CA SER A 366 25.43 13.28 9.83
C SER A 366 25.19 12.16 8.82
N ASN A 367 25.43 10.92 9.23
CA ASN A 367 25.26 9.73 8.40
C ASN A 367 24.27 8.80 9.11
N GLU A 368 23.24 8.33 8.40
CA GLU A 368 22.34 7.28 8.87
C GLU A 368 22.54 6.01 8.03
N ILE A 369 23.42 5.13 8.50
CA ILE A 369 23.61 3.82 7.90
C ILE A 369 22.43 2.94 8.26
N SER A 370 21.76 2.38 7.25
CA SER A 370 20.69 1.41 7.36
C SER A 370 21.06 0.10 6.67
N VAL A 371 20.93 -1.02 7.37
CA VAL A 371 21.17 -2.38 6.87
C VAL A 371 19.90 -3.21 7.08
N GLY A 372 19.55 -4.04 6.12
CA GLY A 372 18.46 -5.00 6.28
C GLY A 372 18.70 -6.30 5.54
N TYR A 373 18.12 -7.37 6.06
CA TYR A 373 18.15 -8.70 5.47
C TYR A 373 16.76 -9.30 5.51
N ARG A 374 16.33 -9.97 4.43
CA ARG A 374 15.10 -10.78 4.41
C ARG A 374 15.41 -12.20 3.94
N TYR A 375 15.08 -13.16 4.78
CA TYR A 375 14.79 -14.52 4.34
C TYR A 375 13.31 -14.61 3.95
N LEU A 376 13.02 -15.10 2.75
CA LEU A 376 11.66 -15.43 2.33
C LEU A 376 11.64 -16.82 1.69
N ARG A 377 10.64 -17.63 2.07
CA ARG A 377 10.31 -18.88 1.42
C ARG A 377 8.84 -18.88 1.04
N GLU A 378 8.57 -19.10 -0.24
CA GLU A 378 7.23 -19.32 -0.80
C GLU A 378 7.15 -20.76 -1.33
N ALA A 379 5.96 -21.35 -1.24
CA ALA A 379 5.60 -22.63 -1.81
C ALA A 379 4.27 -22.51 -2.57
N SER A 380 4.12 -23.27 -3.65
CA SER A 380 2.91 -23.31 -4.47
C SER A 380 2.46 -24.73 -4.75
N SER A 381 1.14 -24.92 -4.81
CA SER A 381 0.49 -26.15 -5.28
C SER A 381 -0.62 -25.78 -6.24
N GLU A 382 -0.37 -25.95 -7.54
CA GLU A 382 -1.27 -25.57 -8.62
C GLU A 382 -1.89 -26.82 -9.26
N ARG A 383 -3.21 -26.81 -9.46
CA ARG A 383 -3.95 -27.88 -10.13
C ARG A 383 -4.87 -27.26 -11.18
N ALA A 384 -5.10 -27.95 -12.29
CA ALA A 384 -6.17 -27.58 -13.20
C ALA A 384 -6.90 -28.81 -13.76
N THR A 385 -8.22 -28.75 -13.73
CA THR A 385 -9.12 -29.73 -14.35
C THR A 385 -9.84 -29.10 -15.55
N ARG A 386 -10.28 -29.94 -16.49
CA ARG A 386 -11.05 -29.53 -17.66
C ARG A 386 -12.22 -30.48 -17.92
N THR A 387 -13.38 -29.95 -18.29
CA THR A 387 -14.53 -30.75 -18.71
C THR A 387 -14.26 -31.43 -20.06
N ALA A 388 -15.14 -32.36 -20.43
CA ALA A 388 -15.37 -32.69 -21.83
C ALA A 388 -15.77 -31.44 -22.64
N LEU A 389 -15.66 -31.52 -23.97
CA LEU A 389 -16.16 -30.51 -24.89
C LEU A 389 -17.69 -30.57 -24.97
N TYR A 390 -18.33 -29.40 -25.03
CA TYR A 390 -19.78 -29.26 -25.14
C TYR A 390 -20.17 -28.15 -26.12
N THR A 391 -21.44 -28.16 -26.55
CA THR A 391 -22.03 -27.06 -27.33
C THR A 391 -22.75 -26.10 -26.37
N PRO A 392 -22.56 -24.77 -26.47
CA PRO A 392 -23.30 -23.82 -25.63
C PRO A 392 -24.80 -24.08 -25.62
N GLY A 393 -25.39 -24.13 -24.43
CA GLY A 393 -26.82 -24.40 -24.23
C GLY A 393 -27.27 -25.85 -24.40
N SER A 394 -26.42 -26.80 -24.83
CA SER A 394 -26.83 -28.21 -24.97
C SER A 394 -26.80 -29.00 -23.66
N VAL A 395 -26.06 -28.51 -22.66
CA VAL A 395 -25.88 -29.09 -21.32
C VAL A 395 -25.59 -27.98 -20.32
N TYR A 396 -25.86 -28.20 -19.04
CA TYR A 396 -25.35 -27.33 -17.97
C TYR A 396 -23.88 -27.71 -17.70
N ALA A 397 -22.97 -26.90 -18.25
CA ALA A 397 -21.54 -27.21 -18.29
C ALA A 397 -20.85 -27.46 -16.92
N PRO A 398 -21.23 -26.78 -15.81
CA PRO A 398 -20.63 -27.03 -14.50
C PRO A 398 -20.78 -28.45 -13.95
N ASP A 399 -21.79 -29.21 -14.40
CA ASP A 399 -22.05 -30.61 -14.00
C ASP A 399 -21.22 -31.63 -14.79
N LEU A 400 -20.53 -31.21 -15.87
CA LEU A 400 -19.73 -32.12 -16.69
C LEU A 400 -18.53 -32.66 -15.89
N PRO A 401 -18.21 -33.96 -16.01
CA PRO A 401 -17.04 -34.53 -15.34
C PRO A 401 -15.77 -33.84 -15.84
N ALA A 402 -14.94 -33.38 -14.90
CA ALA A 402 -13.71 -32.64 -15.17
C ALA A 402 -12.46 -33.45 -14.79
N SER A 403 -11.62 -33.73 -15.78
CA SER A 403 -10.37 -34.49 -15.59
C SER A 403 -9.21 -33.54 -15.29
N LEU A 404 -8.35 -33.93 -14.36
CA LEU A 404 -7.05 -33.29 -14.12
C LEU A 404 -6.22 -33.30 -15.42
N TYR A 405 -5.62 -32.16 -15.77
CA TYR A 405 -4.73 -32.05 -16.93
C TYR A 405 -3.46 -31.23 -16.67
N GLN A 406 -3.39 -30.51 -15.54
CA GLN A 406 -2.18 -29.89 -15.00
C GLN A 406 -2.14 -30.12 -13.48
N SER A 407 -0.96 -30.46 -12.98
CA SER A 407 -0.69 -30.64 -11.55
C SER A 407 0.77 -30.34 -11.32
N SER A 408 1.08 -29.24 -10.64
CA SER A 408 2.47 -28.87 -10.36
C SER A 408 2.62 -28.31 -8.96
N ASP A 409 3.75 -28.64 -8.33
CA ASP A 409 4.14 -28.10 -7.03
C ASP A 409 5.49 -27.40 -7.17
N GLY A 410 5.69 -26.31 -6.44
CA GLY A 410 6.86 -25.47 -6.63
C GLY A 410 7.11 -24.52 -5.46
N GLY A 411 8.01 -23.58 -5.67
CA GLY A 411 8.32 -22.55 -4.70
C GLY A 411 9.58 -21.76 -5.02
N THR A 412 9.90 -20.82 -4.14
CA THR A 412 11.12 -20.00 -4.18
C THR A 412 11.68 -19.87 -2.77
N THR A 413 12.99 -19.96 -2.64
CA THR A 413 13.74 -19.44 -1.48
C THR A 413 14.54 -18.23 -1.94
N ALA A 414 14.34 -17.10 -1.28
CA ALA A 414 15.00 -15.84 -1.57
C ALA A 414 15.70 -15.29 -0.32
N ASN A 415 16.93 -14.82 -0.50
CA ASN A 415 17.72 -14.16 0.53
C ASN A 415 18.10 -12.78 0.00
N ALA A 416 17.44 -11.73 0.49
CA ALA A 416 17.73 -10.36 0.12
C ALA A 416 18.56 -9.69 1.20
N ILE A 417 19.56 -8.90 0.81
CA ILE A 417 20.32 -8.01 1.69
C ILE A 417 20.39 -6.62 1.07
N TYR A 418 20.29 -5.59 1.88
CA TYR A 418 20.54 -4.22 1.48
C TYR A 418 21.37 -3.45 2.51
N ILE A 419 22.07 -2.43 2.02
CA ILE A 419 22.69 -1.38 2.82
C ILE A 419 22.52 -0.04 2.10
N ASP A 420 22.19 1.00 2.85
CA ASP A 420 22.27 2.40 2.40
C ASP A 420 22.80 3.29 3.53
N ASP A 421 23.29 4.48 3.18
CA ASP A 421 23.76 5.50 4.12
C ASP A 421 23.19 6.85 3.73
N THR A 422 22.35 7.45 4.57
CA THR A 422 21.78 8.79 4.31
C THR A 422 22.70 9.86 4.89
N ILE A 423 23.48 10.49 4.01
CA ILE A 423 24.52 11.46 4.34
C ILE A 423 23.96 12.88 4.18
N ASN A 424 23.78 13.59 5.30
CA ASN A 424 23.38 15.00 5.32
C ASN A 424 24.60 15.90 5.52
N TRP A 425 24.85 16.81 4.58
CA TRP A 425 25.95 17.78 4.60
C TRP A 425 25.50 19.16 4.13
N GLY A 426 25.31 20.07 5.09
CA GLY A 426 24.89 21.45 4.84
C GLY A 426 23.47 21.57 4.30
N LYS A 427 23.32 21.55 2.98
CA LYS A 427 22.02 21.53 2.26
C LYS A 427 21.85 20.31 1.35
N TRP A 428 22.80 19.38 1.38
CA TRP A 428 22.78 18.16 0.56
C TRP A 428 22.38 16.96 1.41
N THR A 429 21.44 16.17 0.90
CA THR A 429 21.10 14.82 1.38
C THR A 429 21.49 13.86 0.26
N ILE A 430 22.40 12.93 0.53
CA ILE A 430 22.93 12.00 -0.47
C ILE A 430 22.80 10.58 0.10
N THR A 431 22.09 9.70 -0.60
CA THR A 431 21.84 8.32 -0.14
C THR A 431 22.41 7.28 -1.13
N PRO A 432 23.72 6.99 -1.10
CA PRO A 432 24.23 5.77 -1.73
C PRO A 432 23.59 4.53 -1.10
N GLY A 433 23.32 3.51 -1.92
CA GLY A 433 22.78 2.24 -1.44
C GLY A 433 22.92 1.10 -2.43
N LEU A 434 22.96 -0.12 -1.92
CA LEU A 434 23.11 -1.35 -2.67
C LEU A 434 22.12 -2.40 -2.16
N ARG A 435 21.50 -3.13 -3.09
CA ARG A 435 20.69 -4.32 -2.81
C ARG A 435 21.28 -5.52 -3.56
N TYR A 436 21.25 -6.68 -2.93
CA TYR A 436 21.58 -7.96 -3.57
C TYR A 436 20.54 -9.01 -3.17
N GLU A 437 20.11 -9.86 -4.11
CA GLU A 437 19.18 -10.97 -3.84
C GLU A 437 19.70 -12.31 -4.40
N PHE A 438 19.81 -13.32 -3.54
CA PHE A 438 20.04 -14.71 -3.94
C PHE A 438 18.69 -15.43 -4.02
N ILE A 439 18.26 -15.79 -5.23
CA ILE A 439 16.93 -16.37 -5.51
C ILE A 439 17.12 -17.78 -6.07
N ARG A 440 16.41 -18.77 -5.52
CA ARG A 440 16.32 -20.14 -6.05
C ARG A 440 14.86 -20.57 -6.09
N SER A 441 14.33 -20.75 -7.30
CA SER A 441 12.98 -21.27 -7.54
C SER A 441 13.01 -22.68 -8.14
N ASN A 442 11.96 -23.46 -7.92
CA ASN A 442 11.75 -24.76 -8.53
C ASN A 442 10.28 -24.99 -8.87
N ILE A 443 10.03 -25.88 -9.82
CA ILE A 443 8.71 -26.42 -10.16
C ILE A 443 8.86 -27.90 -10.54
N THR A 444 7.92 -28.72 -10.09
CA THR A 444 7.79 -30.14 -10.42
C THR A 444 6.44 -30.31 -11.10
N ASP A 445 6.40 -30.96 -12.27
CA ASP A 445 5.16 -31.44 -12.89
C ASP A 445 4.85 -32.85 -12.34
N ASN A 446 3.59 -33.09 -12.01
CA ASN A 446 3.08 -34.33 -11.41
C ASN A 446 2.16 -35.09 -12.38
N VAL A 447 2.10 -34.71 -13.67
CA VAL A 447 1.22 -35.33 -14.70
C VAL A 447 2.02 -36.21 -15.68
N THR A 448 3.32 -36.43 -15.42
CA THR A 448 4.23 -37.30 -16.19
C THR A 448 4.15 -38.76 -15.76
#